data_AF-A0A537CN39-F1
#
_entry.id   AF-A0A537CN39-F1
#
_cell.length_a   1.000
_cell.length_b   1.000
_cell.length_c   1.000
_cell.angle_alpha   90.00
_cell.angle_beta   90.00
_cell.angle_gamma   90.00
#
_symmetry.space_group_name_H-M   'P 1'
#
loop_
_entity.id
_entity.type
_entity.pdbx_description
1 polymer ?
#
loop_
_entity_poly.entity_id
_entity_poly.type
_entity_poly.pdbx_seq_one_letter_code
_entity_poly.pdbx_strand_id
1 'polypeptide(L)'
;MLAPTANTSVTPLSFEVPPRACDCHAHIHGDPGRFPFFPGRVYTPEMALPEEMAALHRALRMQRVVIVTPSVYGTDNSATLYGMQARGADARGVAVIDDQTPESELD
;
A
#
# COMPACT_ATOMS: atom_id res chain seq x y z
N MET A 1 11.32 11.28 -16.58
CA MET A 1 10.13 12.14 -16.39
C MET A 1 9.73 11.97 -14.93
N LEU A 2 9.86 13.00 -14.10
CA LEU A 2 9.43 12.93 -12.70
C LEU A 2 7.89 12.97 -12.69
N ALA A 3 7.25 11.95 -12.13
CA ALA A 3 5.81 11.96 -11.87
C ALA A 3 5.48 13.16 -10.95
N PRO A 4 4.30 13.79 -11.11
CA PRO A 4 3.92 14.90 -10.25
C PRO A 4 3.85 14.39 -8.81
N THR A 5 4.64 15.00 -7.91
CA THR A 5 4.56 14.76 -6.48
C THR A 5 3.15 15.09 -6.02
N ALA A 6 2.44 14.14 -5.41
CA ALA A 6 1.16 14.41 -4.79
C ALA A 6 1.26 15.65 -3.90
N ASN A 7 0.44 16.67 -4.17
CA ASN A 7 0.36 17.92 -3.40
C ASN A 7 -0.20 17.61 -2.00
N THR A 8 0.63 17.02 -1.15
CA THR A 8 0.25 16.64 0.20
C THR A 8 0.39 17.85 1.09
N SER A 9 -0.73 18.54 1.35
CA SER A 9 -0.77 19.54 2.42
C SER A 9 -0.51 18.83 3.76
N VAL A 10 0.55 19.24 4.47
CA VAL A 10 0.91 18.64 5.76
C VAL A 10 0.34 19.51 6.86
N THR A 11 -0.83 19.13 7.37
CA THR A 11 -1.37 19.71 8.61
C THR A 11 -0.68 19.04 9.81
N PRO A 12 -0.07 19.80 10.74
CA PRO A 12 0.54 19.22 11.93
C PRO A 12 -0.47 18.48 12.79
N LEU A 13 -0.05 17.36 13.38
CA LEU A 13 -0.84 16.64 14.39
C LEU A 13 -1.01 17.50 15.64
N SER A 14 -2.25 17.65 16.10
CA SER A 14 -2.61 18.38 17.32
C SER A 14 -2.77 17.47 18.55
N PHE A 15 -2.40 16.19 18.43
CA PHE A 15 -2.53 15.18 19.48
C PHE A 15 -1.31 14.25 19.53
N GLU A 16 -1.16 13.55 20.65
CA GLU A 16 -0.12 12.54 20.81
C GLU A 16 -0.53 11.21 20.17
N VAL A 17 0.33 10.69 19.31
CA VAL A 17 0.15 9.37 18.69
C VAL A 17 0.75 8.32 19.62
N PRO A 18 -0.01 7.31 20.06
CA PRO A 18 0.50 6.28 20.95
C PRO A 18 1.70 5.53 20.35
N PRO A 19 2.64 5.04 21.18
CA PRO A 19 3.70 4.15 20.72
C PRO A 19 3.13 2.95 19.95
N ARG A 20 3.81 2.55 18.89
CA ARG A 20 3.44 1.40 18.03
C ARG A 20 2.08 1.54 17.34
N ALA A 21 1.58 2.76 17.15
CA ALA A 21 0.40 3.04 16.33
C ALA A 21 0.53 2.37 14.95
N CYS A 22 -0.59 1.84 14.47
CA CYS A 22 -0.69 1.10 13.23
C CYS A 22 -1.69 1.79 12.30
N ASP A 23 -1.26 2.06 11.08
CA ASP A 23 -2.18 2.29 9.98
C ASP A 23 -2.72 0.92 9.52
N CYS A 24 -3.95 0.60 9.87
CA CYS A 24 -4.52 -0.72 9.62
C CYS A 24 -5.12 -0.87 8.21
N HIS A 25 -5.06 0.17 7.37
CA HIS A 25 -5.65 0.11 6.03
C HIS A 25 -5.02 1.13 5.07
N ALA A 26 -4.05 0.69 4.30
CA ALA A 26 -3.46 1.48 3.23
C ALA A 26 -3.23 0.66 1.96
N HIS A 27 -3.03 1.34 0.83
CA HIS A 27 -2.78 0.73 -0.47
C HIS A 27 -1.48 1.25 -1.07
N ILE A 28 -0.84 0.41 -1.89
CA ILE A 28 0.25 0.81 -2.79
C ILE A 28 -0.29 0.76 -4.21
N HIS A 29 -0.03 1.82 -4.98
CA HIS A 29 -0.25 1.84 -6.42
C HIS A 29 1.11 2.02 -7.10
N GLY A 30 1.69 0.91 -7.55
CA GLY A 30 2.99 0.92 -8.22
C GLY A 30 2.94 1.41 -9.66
N ASP A 31 4.10 1.48 -10.30
CA ASP A 31 4.23 1.78 -11.73
C ASP A 31 3.39 0.77 -12.56
N PRO A 32 2.39 1.22 -13.36
CA PRO A 32 1.55 0.33 -14.16
C PRO A 32 2.30 -0.53 -15.18
N GLY A 33 3.51 -0.14 -15.58
CA GLY A 33 4.39 -0.94 -16.44
C GLY A 33 5.02 -2.13 -15.72
N ARG A 34 5.13 -2.08 -14.39
CA ARG A 34 5.65 -3.16 -13.54
C ARG A 34 4.55 -3.93 -12.82
N PHE A 35 3.47 -3.24 -12.46
CA PHE A 35 2.31 -3.77 -11.76
C PHE A 35 1.05 -3.41 -12.56
N PRO A 36 0.70 -4.20 -13.60
CA PRO A 36 -0.44 -3.90 -14.44
C PRO A 36 -1.75 -3.94 -13.66
N PHE A 37 -2.66 -3.01 -13.96
CA PHE A 37 -3.99 -3.04 -13.35
C PHE A 37 -4.87 -4.14 -13.94
N PHE A 38 -5.73 -4.70 -13.10
CA PHE A 38 -6.77 -5.63 -13.49
C PHE A 38 -7.71 -5.00 -14.54
N PRO A 39 -8.01 -5.70 -15.66
CA PRO A 39 -8.90 -5.18 -16.69
C PRO A 39 -10.32 -4.85 -16.18
N GLY A 40 -10.82 -5.57 -15.17
CA GLY A 40 -12.16 -5.38 -14.60
C GLY A 40 -12.24 -4.35 -13.47
N ARG A 41 -11.19 -3.53 -13.25
CA ARG A 41 -11.20 -2.48 -12.23
C ARG A 41 -12.28 -1.42 -12.52
N VAL A 42 -12.83 -0.83 -11.47
CA VAL A 42 -13.87 0.22 -11.58
C VAL A 42 -13.31 1.65 -11.55
N TYR A 43 -12.01 1.82 -11.28
CA TYR A 43 -11.31 3.10 -11.29
C TYR A 43 -9.83 2.90 -11.63
N THR A 44 -9.15 3.98 -12.02
CA THR A 44 -7.69 4.00 -12.26
C THR A 44 -7.06 5.06 -11.34
N PRO A 45 -6.28 4.67 -10.34
CA PRO A 45 -5.67 5.62 -9.41
C PRO A 45 -4.37 6.20 -9.99
N GLU A 46 -3.94 7.32 -9.40
CA GLU A 46 -2.56 7.77 -9.52
C GLU A 46 -1.61 6.82 -8.78
N MET A 47 -0.31 6.91 -9.09
CA MET A 47 0.71 6.17 -8.35
C MET A 47 0.78 6.64 -6.90
N ALA A 48 1.01 5.68 -6.02
CA ALA A 48 1.20 5.87 -4.58
C ALA A 48 2.27 4.87 -4.14
N LEU A 49 3.52 5.34 -4.13
CA LEU A 49 4.71 4.51 -3.96
C LEU A 49 5.05 4.30 -2.48
N PRO A 50 5.82 3.24 -2.14
CA PRO A 50 6.21 2.97 -0.76
C PRO A 50 6.97 4.13 -0.09
N GLU A 51 7.74 4.90 -0.86
CA GLU A 51 8.48 6.06 -0.36
C GLU A 51 7.54 7.18 0.10
N GLU A 52 6.43 7.38 -0.61
CA GLU A 52 5.39 8.36 -0.29
C GLU A 52 4.61 7.93 0.96
N MET A 53 4.23 6.64 1.03
CA MET A 53 3.64 6.05 2.24
C MET A 53 4.57 6.23 3.44
N ALA A 54 5.87 5.95 3.29
CA ALA A 54 6.84 6.10 4.37
C ALA A 54 6.98 7.57 4.83
N ALA A 55 6.92 8.53 3.90
CA ALA A 55 6.91 9.95 4.22
C ALA A 55 5.65 10.35 5.00
N LEU A 56 4.48 9.87 4.56
CA LEU A 56 3.21 10.09 5.25
C LEU A 56 3.24 9.49 6.66
N HIS A 57 3.67 8.24 6.82
CA HIS A 57 3.75 7.58 8.12
C HIS A 57 4.74 8.26 9.08
N ARG A 58 5.85 8.83 8.58
CA ARG A 58 6.73 9.66 9.42
C ARG A 58 6.02 10.91 9.92
N ALA A 59 5.28 11.61 9.05
CA ALA A 59 4.52 12.79 9.43
C ALA A 59 3.40 12.45 10.44
N LEU A 60 2.75 11.30 10.27
CA LEU A 60 1.67 10.82 11.14
C LEU A 60 2.17 10.03 12.36
N ARG A 61 3.48 9.87 12.54
CA ARG A 61 4.10 9.08 13.63
C ARG A 61 3.61 7.62 13.69
N MET A 62 3.26 7.04 12.54
CA MET A 62 2.86 5.64 12.40
C MET A 62 4.07 4.72 12.35
N GLN A 63 4.07 3.68 13.18
CA GLN A 63 5.17 2.73 13.26
C GLN A 63 4.89 1.47 12.45
N ARG A 64 3.63 1.02 12.41
CA ARG A 64 3.22 -0.20 11.69
C ARG A 64 2.20 0.09 10.60
N VAL A 65 2.11 -0.81 9.62
CA VAL A 65 1.11 -0.71 8.55
C VAL A 65 0.57 -2.10 8.18
N VAL A 66 -0.72 -2.13 7.82
CA VAL A 66 -1.34 -3.21 7.07
C VAL A 66 -1.62 -2.72 5.66
N ILE A 67 -0.93 -3.30 4.68
CA ILE A 67 -1.07 -2.94 3.26
C ILE A 67 -2.07 -3.92 2.65
N VAL A 68 -3.20 -3.39 2.19
CA VAL A 68 -4.30 -4.16 1.63
C VAL A 68 -4.24 -4.11 0.12
N THR A 69 -4.36 -5.25 -0.57
CA THR A 69 -4.42 -5.27 -2.04
C THR A 69 -5.67 -4.54 -2.51
N PRO A 70 -5.53 -3.41 -3.23
CA PRO A 70 -6.68 -2.69 -3.74
C PRO A 70 -7.31 -3.43 -4.92
N SER A 71 -8.62 -3.29 -5.09
CA SER A 71 -9.38 -3.99 -6.14
C SER A 71 -8.92 -3.69 -7.57
N VAL A 72 -8.12 -2.65 -7.78
CA VAL A 72 -7.53 -2.30 -9.08
C VAL A 72 -6.51 -3.32 -9.57
N TYR A 73 -6.02 -4.22 -8.72
CA TYR A 73 -5.13 -5.32 -9.10
C TYR A 73 -5.83 -6.70 -9.16
N GLY A 74 -7.12 -6.78 -8.81
CA GLY A 74 -7.80 -8.08 -8.74
C GLY A 74 -7.11 -9.00 -7.72
N THR A 75 -6.71 -10.20 -8.14
CA THR A 75 -5.98 -11.19 -7.33
C THR A 75 -4.46 -11.08 -7.45
N ASP A 76 -3.92 -10.15 -8.24
CA ASP A 76 -2.48 -9.90 -8.28
C ASP A 76 -2.04 -9.08 -7.06
N ASN A 77 -1.33 -9.76 -6.14
CA ASN A 77 -0.86 -9.17 -4.89
C ASN A 77 0.57 -8.58 -4.97
N SER A 78 1.19 -8.56 -6.16
CA SER A 78 2.60 -8.19 -6.33
C SER A 78 2.92 -6.76 -5.89
N ALA A 79 2.02 -5.80 -6.12
CA ALA A 79 2.16 -4.42 -5.65
C ALA A 79 2.11 -4.30 -4.12
N THR A 80 1.24 -5.10 -3.48
CA THR A 80 1.14 -5.19 -2.01
C THR A 80 2.42 -5.77 -1.41
N LEU A 81 2.92 -6.87 -1.98
CA LEU A 81 4.18 -7.49 -1.57
C LEU A 81 5.37 -6.54 -1.75
N TYR A 82 5.41 -5.77 -2.83
CA TYR A 82 6.40 -4.72 -3.06
C TYR A 82 6.37 -3.67 -1.94
N GLY A 83 5.19 -3.20 -1.56
CA GLY A 83 5.01 -2.30 -0.42
C GLY A 83 5.50 -2.87 0.90
N MET A 84 5.14 -4.13 1.18
CA MET A 84 5.55 -4.82 2.40
C MET A 84 7.06 -4.99 2.48
N GLN A 85 7.70 -5.38 1.36
CA GLN A 85 9.15 -5.52 1.28
C GLN A 85 9.86 -4.18 1.52
N ALA A 86 9.38 -3.10 0.92
CA ALA A 86 9.94 -1.77 1.11
C ALA A 86 9.79 -1.26 2.55
N ARG A 87 8.68 -1.61 3.22
CA ARG A 87 8.43 -1.21 4.61
C ARG A 87 9.16 -2.08 5.64
N GLY A 88 9.43 -3.33 5.32
CA GLY A 88 10.16 -4.26 6.19
C GLY A 88 9.33 -4.84 7.33
N ALA A 89 9.96 -5.09 8.48
CA ALA A 89 9.40 -5.89 9.58
C ALA A 89 8.08 -5.36 10.17
N ASP A 90 7.82 -4.06 10.03
CA ASP A 90 6.64 -3.38 10.56
C ASP A 90 5.42 -3.41 9.62
N ALA A 91 5.52 -4.09 8.47
CA ALA A 91 4.40 -4.30 7.56
C ALA A 91 3.74 -5.67 7.73
N ARG A 92 2.43 -5.70 7.53
CA ARG A 92 1.64 -6.90 7.22
C ARG A 92 0.80 -6.64 5.98
N GLY A 93 0.31 -7.72 5.36
CA GLY A 93 -0.48 -7.67 4.14
C GLY A 93 -1.87 -8.26 4.32
N VAL A 94 -2.82 -7.76 3.52
CA VAL A 94 -4.07 -8.47 3.25
C VAL A 94 -4.11 -8.73 1.75
N ALA A 95 -4.02 -10.02 1.39
CA ALA A 95 -4.08 -10.47 0.01
C ALA A 95 -5.54 -10.60 -0.46
N VAL A 96 -5.73 -10.46 -1.77
CA VAL A 96 -6.95 -10.87 -2.47
C VAL A 96 -6.64 -12.15 -3.21
N ILE A 97 -7.44 -13.18 -2.98
CA ILE A 97 -7.34 -14.49 -3.62
C ILE A 97 -8.68 -14.85 -4.28
N ASP A 98 -8.69 -15.84 -5.15
CA ASP A 98 -9.89 -16.39 -5.77
C ASP A 98 -10.09 -17.87 -5.42
N ASP A 99 -11.14 -18.46 -5.99
CA ASP A 99 -11.50 -19.86 -5.80
C ASP A 99 -10.52 -20.85 -6.47
N GLN A 100 -9.57 -20.36 -7.27
CA GLN A 100 -8.54 -21.16 -7.92
C GLN A 100 -7.19 -21.09 -7.19
N THR A 101 -7.06 -20.24 -6.17
CA THR A 101 -5.81 -20.08 -5.42
C THR A 101 -5.49 -21.37 -4.65
N PRO A 102 -4.37 -22.06 -4.95
CA PRO A 102 -4.05 -23.32 -4.30
C PRO A 102 -3.56 -23.10 -2.86
N GLU A 103 -3.83 -24.08 -1.98
CA GLU A 103 -3.38 -24.04 -0.58
C GLU A 103 -1.85 -23.89 -0.47
N SER A 104 -1.09 -24.42 -1.44
CA SER A 104 0.36 -24.28 -1.51
C SER A 104 0.87 -22.84 -1.66
N GLU A 105 0.00 -21.89 -2.02
CA GLU A 105 0.34 -20.45 -2.08
C GLU A 105 0.01 -19.69 -0.78
N LEU A 106 -0.55 -20.36 0.24
CA LEU A 106 -1.00 -19.74 1.49
C LEU A 106 -0.07 -19.99 2.70
N ASP A 107 0.95 -20.84 2.54
CA ASP A 107 1.85 -21.30 3.61
C ASP A 107 3.21 -20.56 3.68
#